data_AF-A0A7W8URF4-F1
#
_entry.id   AF-A0A7W8URF4-F1
#
_cell.length_a   1.000
_cell.length_b   1.000
_cell.length_c   1.000
_cell.angle_alpha   90.00
_cell.angle_beta   90.00
_cell.angle_gamma   90.00
#
_symmetry.space_group_name_H-M   'P 1'
#
loop_
_entity.id
_entity.type
_entity.pdbx_description
1 polymer ?
#
loop_
_entity_poly.entity_id
_entity_poly.type
_entity_poly.pdbx_seq_one_letter_code
_entity_poly.pdbx_strand_id
1 'polypeptide(L)' 'MAQPNAEDVIKAIASDTNTPTETVSKLYEDTRAEYSDGARVMDYMTVLVAKRVRENLRHRH' A
#
# COMPACT_ATOMS: atom_id res chain seq x y z
N MET A 1 2.25 -19.76 0.55
CA MET A 1 2.28 -18.52 -0.24
C MET A 1 3.01 -17.49 0.61
N ALA A 2 4.22 -17.09 0.25
CA ALA A 2 4.92 -16.02 0.96
C ALA A 2 4.17 -14.71 0.68
N GLN A 3 3.69 -14.03 1.72
CA GLN A 3 3.12 -12.70 1.53
C GLN A 3 4.22 -11.81 0.91
N PRO A 4 3.92 -11.06 -0.16
CA PRO A 4 4.89 -10.12 -0.70
C PRO A 4 5.29 -9.14 0.41
N ASN A 5 6.59 -8.96 0.62
CA ASN A 5 7.08 -8.02 1.61
C ASN A 5 6.52 -6.63 1.30
N ALA A 6 6.02 -5.93 2.33
CA ALA A 6 5.44 -4.60 2.19
C ALA A 6 6.42 -3.63 1.49
N GLU A 7 7.72 -3.77 1.75
CA GLU A 7 8.77 -2.96 1.14
C GLU A 7 8.88 -3.15 -0.38
N ASP A 8 8.78 -4.38 -0.89
CA ASP A 8 8.78 -4.66 -2.32
C ASP A 8 7.55 -4.06 -3.02
N VAL A 9 6.41 -4.13 -2.35
CA VAL A 9 5.15 -3.53 -2.82
C VAL A 9 5.26 -2.01 -2.88
N ILE A 10 5.80 -1.37 -1.84
CA ILE A 10 5.98 0.09 -1.80
C ILE A 10 6.92 0.54 -2.93
N LYS A 11 8.04 -0.17 -3.16
CA LYS A 11 8.98 0.13 -4.26
C LYS A 11 8.34 -0.04 -5.63
N ALA A 12 7.54 -1.10 -5.82
CA ALA A 12 6.82 -1.34 -7.06
C ALA A 12 5.81 -0.22 -7.35
N ILE A 13 5.04 0.19 -6.35
CA ILE A 13 4.06 1.29 -6.49
C ILE A 13 4.76 2.61 -6.79
N ALA A 14 5.83 2.95 -6.06
CA ALA A 14 6.61 4.17 -6.30
C ALA A 14 7.15 4.25 -7.73
N SER A 15 7.61 3.12 -8.26
CA SER A 15 8.09 3.01 -9.64
C SER A 15 6.95 3.13 -10.66
N ASP A 16 5.81 2.47 -10.42
CA ASP A 16 4.62 2.52 -11.29
C ASP A 16 4.00 3.92 -11.38
N THR A 17 3.95 4.65 -10.26
CA THR A 17 3.28 5.95 -10.15
C THR A 17 4.23 7.14 -10.22
N ASN A 18 5.52 6.88 -10.49
CA ASN A 18 6.59 7.89 -10.52
C ASN A 18 6.57 8.83 -9.30
N THR A 19 6.26 8.27 -8.13
CA THR A 19 6.06 9.00 -6.87
C THR A 19 7.18 8.64 -5.88
N PRO A 20 7.66 9.57 -5.04
CA PRO A 20 8.70 9.26 -4.06
C PRO A 20 8.31 8.12 -3.14
N THR A 21 9.24 7.19 -2.90
CA THR A 21 9.04 6.03 -2.01
C THR A 21 8.63 6.44 -0.59
N GLU A 22 9.14 7.56 -0.08
CA GLU A 22 8.72 8.11 1.22
C GLU A 22 7.22 8.46 1.26
N THR A 23 6.71 9.10 0.21
CA THR A 23 5.29 9.45 0.08
C THR A 23 4.42 8.20 -0.01
N VAL A 24 4.86 7.22 -0.80
CA VAL A 24 4.15 5.94 -0.95
C VAL A 24 4.19 5.15 0.35
N SER A 25 5.31 5.16 1.08
CA SER A 25 5.46 4.49 2.38
C SER A 25 4.52 5.07 3.42
N LYS A 26 4.47 6.41 3.57
CA LYS A 26 3.51 7.07 4.47
C LYS A 26 2.08 6.71 4.12
N LEU A 27 1.71 6.80 2.85
CA LEU A 27 0.35 6.50 2.40
C LEU A 27 -0.01 5.02 2.62
N TYR A 28 0.96 4.13 2.46
CA TYR A 28 0.82 2.70 2.73
C TYR A 28 0.60 2.44 4.23
N GLU A 29 1.38 3.07 5.11
CA GLU A 29 1.21 2.93 6.56
C GLU A 29 -0.12 3.50 7.05
N ASP A 30 -0.51 4.68 6.59
CA ASP A 30 -1.80 5.31 6.93
C ASP A 30 -2.97 4.40 6.51
N THR A 31 -2.94 3.92 5.27
CA THR A 31 -3.97 3.02 4.73
C THR A 31 -3.98 1.67 5.46
N ARG A 32 -2.81 1.15 5.83
CA ARG A 32 -2.69 -0.09 6.61
C ARG A 32 -3.24 0.08 8.02
N ALA A 33 -3.00 1.22 8.67
CA ALA A 33 -3.56 1.52 9.98
C ALA A 33 -5.09 1.62 9.92
N GLU A 34 -5.62 2.31 8.91
CA GLU A 34 -7.07 2.41 8.66
C GLU A 34 -7.71 1.03 8.47
N TYR A 35 -7.11 0.16 7.65
CA TYR A 35 -7.65 -1.19 7.42
C TYR A 35 -7.38 -2.16 8.55
N SER A 36 -6.32 -1.96 9.34
CA SER A 36 -6.06 -2.78 10.52
C SER A 36 -7.04 -2.47 11.65
N ASP A 37 -7.65 -1.27 11.67
CA ASP A 37 -8.67 -0.92 12.64
C ASP A 37 -9.97 -1.68 12.36
N GLY A 38 -10.32 -2.63 13.23
CA GLY A 38 -11.51 -3.46 13.09
C GLY A 38 -11.36 -4.69 12.16
N ALA A 39 -10.21 -4.91 11.53
CA ALA A 39 -9.98 -6.11 10.72
C ALA A 39 -9.79 -7.37 11.58
N ARG A 40 -10.48 -8.45 11.19
CA ARG A 40 -10.30 -9.79 11.77
C ARG A 40 -9.32 -10.66 10.99
N VAL A 41 -9.05 -10.32 9.72
CA VAL A 41 -8.17 -11.08 8.83
C VAL A 41 -7.10 -10.16 8.27
N MET A 42 -5.86 -10.44 8.62
CA MET A 42 -4.69 -9.64 8.25
C MET A 42 -3.93 -10.22 7.05
N ASP A 43 -4.23 -11.48 6.66
CA ASP A 43 -3.52 -12.21 5.61
C ASP A 43 -3.53 -11.51 4.24
N TYR A 44 -4.55 -10.72 3.96
CA TYR A 44 -4.72 -10.01 2.69
C TYR A 44 -4.46 -8.51 2.78
N MET A 45 -4.02 -8.02 3.94
CA MET A 45 -3.85 -6.60 4.22
C MET A 45 -2.91 -5.93 3.22
N THR A 46 -1.76 -6.57 2.95
CA THR A 46 -0.76 -6.05 2.00
C THR A 46 -1.36 -5.80 0.61
N VAL A 47 -2.21 -6.69 0.11
CA VAL A 47 -2.81 -6.58 -1.22
C VAL A 47 -3.88 -5.48 -1.25
N LEU A 48 -4.69 -5.38 -0.20
CA LEU A 48 -5.74 -4.36 -0.07
C LEU A 48 -5.14 -2.96 0.03
N VAL A 49 -4.13 -2.80 0.88
CA VAL A 49 -3.40 -1.54 1.04
C VAL A 49 -2.72 -1.16 -0.27
N ALA A 50 -2.03 -2.08 -0.94
CA ALA A 50 -1.38 -1.82 -2.22
C ALA A 50 -2.36 -1.31 -3.29
N LYS A 51 -3.54 -1.95 -3.38
CA LYS A 51 -4.59 -1.53 -4.32
C LYS A 51 -5.06 -0.11 -4.02
N ARG A 52 -5.35 0.19 -2.76
CA ARG A 52 -5.85 1.50 -2.32
C ARG A 52 -4.83 2.61 -2.56
N VAL A 53 -3.55 2.37 -2.24
CA VAL A 53 -2.44 3.31 -2.50
C VAL A 53 -2.34 3.62 -3.99
N ARG A 54 -2.37 2.59 -4.86
CA ARG A 54 -2.35 2.79 -6.33
C ARG A 54 -3.53 3.61 -6.82
N GLU A 55 -4.75 3.33 -6.35
CA GLU A 55 -5.94 4.10 -6.75
C GLU A 55 -5.86 5.56 -6.29
N ASN A 56 -5.36 5.81 -5.07
CA ASN A 56 -5.21 7.17 -4.54
C ASN A 56 -4.21 7.99 -5.38
N LEU A 57 -3.10 7.37 -5.78
CA LEU A 57 -2.09 8.01 -6.63
C LEU A 57 -2.61 8.22 -8.06
N ARG A 58 -3.40 7.28 -8.60
CA ARG A 58 -3.99 7.40 -9.94
C ARG A 58 -5.08 8.47 -10.02
N HIS A 59 -5.80 8.75 -8.95
CA HIS A 59 -6.79 9.83 -8.88
C HIS A 59 -6.19 11.22 -8.63
N ARG A 60 -4.91 11.30 -8.25
CA ARG A 60 -4.20 12.58 -8.05
C ARG A 60 -3.57 13.14 -9.32
N HIS A 61 -3.66 12.43 -10.44
CA HIS A 61 -3.05 12.76 -11.72
C HIS A 61 -4.12 13.10 -12.77
#